data_AF-A0A2X3GJI2-F1
#
_entry.id   AF-A0A2X3GJI2-F1
#
_cell.length_a   1.000
_cell.length_b   1.000
_cell.length_c   1.000
_cell.angle_alpha   90.00
_cell.angle_beta   90.00
_cell.angle_gamma   90.00
#
_symmetry.space_group_name_H-M   'P 1'
#
loop_
_entity.id
_entity.type
_entity.pdbx_description
1 polymer ?
#
loop_
_entity_poly.entity_id
_entity_poly.type
_entity_poly.pdbx_seq_one_letter_code
_entity_poly.pdbx_strand_id
1 'polypeptide(L)' 'MRKNRQIVLNLYEKGIFDIKDAINQVADRLNISKHTVYLYIRQFKSGDFQGLDK' A
#
# COMPACT_ATOMS: atom_id res chain seq x y z
N MET A 1 -15.77 0.20 -1.66
CA MET A 1 -14.61 -0.62 -2.08
C MET A 1 -13.26 0.15 -2.05
N ARG A 2 -12.99 1.02 -1.05
CA ARG A 2 -11.70 1.78 -0.95
C ARG A 2 -10.90 1.50 0.34
N LYS A 3 -11.30 0.50 1.13
CA LYS A 3 -10.74 0.24 2.47
C LYS A 3 -9.30 -0.29 2.42
N ASN A 4 -8.97 -1.20 1.50
CA ASN A 4 -7.65 -1.84 1.45
C ASN A 4 -6.54 -0.82 1.18
N ARG A 5 -6.79 0.13 0.29
CA ARG A 5 -5.87 1.23 -0.02
C ARG A 5 -5.63 2.15 1.19
N GLN A 6 -6.69 2.51 1.90
CA GLN A 6 -6.59 3.34 3.11
C GLN A 6 -5.80 2.63 4.22
N ILE A 7 -5.93 1.30 4.32
CA ILE A 7 -5.19 0.49 5.29
C ILE A 7 -3.69 0.49 4.97
N VAL A 8 -3.30 0.27 3.72
CA VAL A 8 -1.88 0.33 3.30
C VAL A 8 -1.27 1.69 3.63
N LEU A 9 -1.98 2.77 3.35
CA LEU A 9 -1.54 4.14 3.68
C LEU A 9 -1.32 4.35 5.17
N ASN A 10 -2.31 3.97 5.98
CA ASN A 10 -2.25 4.18 7.43
C ASN A 10 -1.10 3.36 8.05
N LEU A 11 -0.83 2.16 7.51
CA LEU A 11 0.35 1.36 7.87
C LEU A 11 1.66 2.02 7.43
N TYR A 12 1.66 2.70 6.27
CA TYR A 12 2.82 3.44 5.77
C TYR A 12 3.13 4.68 6.61
N GLU A 13 2.12 5.47 6.97
CA GLU A 13 2.28 6.62 7.88
C GLU A 13 2.78 6.20 9.26
N LYS A 14 2.41 5.00 9.72
CA LYS A 14 2.91 4.42 10.97
C LYS A 14 4.34 3.85 10.89
N GLY A 15 4.97 3.85 9.70
CA GLY A 15 6.31 3.31 9.51
C GLY A 15 6.41 1.79 9.52
N ILE A 16 5.29 1.06 9.39
CA ILE A 16 5.28 -0.42 9.45
C ILE A 16 6.11 -1.05 8.32
N PHE A 17 6.22 -0.37 7.17
CA PHE A 17 7.02 -0.84 6.03
C PHE A 17 8.53 -0.68 6.21
N ASP A 18 9.00 -0.07 7.30
CA ASP A 18 10.42 -0.06 7.67
C ASP A 18 10.88 -1.43 8.21
N ILE A 19 9.92 -2.28 8.59
CA ILE A 19 10.16 -3.65 9.02
C ILE A 19 10.31 -4.55 7.80
N LYS A 20 11.38 -5.35 7.79
CA LYS A 20 11.61 -6.38 6.78
C LYS A 20 10.41 -7.32 6.70
N ASP A 21 10.00 -7.69 5.49
CA ASP A 21 8.80 -8.51 5.19
C ASP A 21 7.42 -7.92 5.50
N ALA A 22 7.31 -6.69 6.04
CA ALA A 22 6.01 -6.06 6.24
C ALA A 22 5.18 -5.95 4.95
N ILE A 23 5.84 -5.72 3.81
CA ILE A 23 5.19 -5.68 2.49
C ILE A 23 4.50 -7.02 2.16
N ASN A 24 5.18 -8.14 2.39
CA ASN A 24 4.64 -9.47 2.11
C ASN A 24 3.45 -9.78 3.04
N GLN A 25 3.57 -9.45 4.33
CA GLN A 25 2.48 -9.65 5.30
C GLN A 25 1.22 -8.83 4.97
N VAL A 26 1.39 -7.57 4.56
CA VAL A 26 0.28 -6.71 4.17
C VAL A 26 -0.37 -7.18 2.87
N ALA A 27 0.44 -7.64 1.91
CA ALA A 27 -0.03 -8.23 0.66
C ALA A 27 -0.91 -9.46 0.93
N ASP A 28 -0.45 -10.41 1.74
CA ASP A 28 -1.19 -11.61 2.11
C ASP A 28 -2.47 -11.28 2.89
N ARG A 29 -2.39 -10.34 3.86
CA ARG A 29 -3.53 -9.96 4.68
C ARG A 29 -4.64 -9.26 3.91
N LEU A 30 -4.27 -8.46 2.91
CA LEU A 30 -5.21 -7.76 2.03
C LEU A 30 -5.60 -8.59 0.80
N ASN A 31 -5.03 -9.78 0.63
CA ASN A 31 -5.20 -10.67 -0.51
C ASN A 31 -4.93 -9.96 -1.85
N ILE A 32 -3.82 -9.23 -1.89
CA ILE A 32 -3.33 -8.49 -3.07
C ILE A 32 -1.88 -8.85 -3.34
N SER A 33 -1.43 -8.62 -4.57
CA SER A 33 -0.03 -8.87 -4.90
C SER A 33 0.89 -7.86 -4.21
N LYS A 34 2.12 -8.29 -3.86
CA LYS A 34 3.21 -7.39 -3.43
C LYS A 34 3.45 -6.25 -4.43
N HIS A 35 3.21 -6.52 -5.72
CA HIS A 35 3.35 -5.52 -6.78
C HIS A 35 2.31 -4.39 -6.63
N THR A 36 1.09 -4.72 -6.22
CA THR A 36 0.03 -3.75 -5.90
C THR A 36 0.40 -2.91 -4.67
N VAL A 37 1.00 -3.53 -3.65
CA VAL A 37 1.49 -2.81 -2.46
C VAL A 37 2.59 -1.81 -2.83
N TYR A 38 3.59 -2.24 -3.61
CA TYR A 38 4.63 -1.36 -4.14
C TYR A 38 4.05 -0.23 -5.01
N LEU A 39 3.06 -0.53 -5.86
CA LEU A 39 2.37 0.47 -6.66
C LEU A 39 1.72 1.55 -5.78
N TYR A 40 1.01 1.14 -4.72
CA TYR A 40 0.37 2.09 -3.79
C TYR A 40 1.39 2.92 -3.03
N ILE A 41 2.45 2.32 -2.51
CA ILE A 41 3.52 3.06 -1.82
C ILE A 41 4.20 4.06 -2.77
N ARG A 42 4.49 3.65 -4.01
CA ARG A 42 5.12 4.50 -5.01
C ARG A 42 4.22 5.67 -5.41
N GLN A 43 2.94 5.42 -5.70
CA GLN A 43 1.98 6.48 -6.00
C GLN A 43 1.88 7.47 -4.83
N PHE A 44 1.99 6.98 -3.59
CA PHE A 44 1.86 7.81 -2.39
C PHE A 44 3.03 8.76 -2.29
N LYS A 45 4.23 8.21 -2.47
CA LYS A 45 5.47 8.97 -2.49
C LYS A 45 5.53 9.97 -3.65
N SER A 46 4.92 9.64 -4.80
CA SER A 46 4.86 10.52 -5.97
C SER A 46 3.74 11.57 -5.91
N GLY A 47 2.84 11.53 -4.92
CA GLY A 47 1.70 12.44 -4.85
C GLY A 47 0.61 12.19 -5.91
N ASP A 48 0.80 11.19 -6.78
CA ASP A 48 -0.08 10.84 -7.90
C ASP A 48 -1.22 9.89 -7.44
N PHE A 49 -1.82 10.25 -6.30
CA PHE A 49 -2.82 9.45 -5.61
C PHE A 49 -4.21 9.50 -6.26
N GLN A 50 -4.34 10.04 -7.47
CA GLN A 50 -5.62 10.23 -8.17
C GLN A 50 -5.73 9.46 -9.50
N GLY A 51 -4.70 8.70 -9.92
CA GLY A 51 -4.62 8.17 -11.28
C GLY A 51 -5.28 6.80 -11.57
N LEU A 52 -5.92 6.13 -10.61
CA LEU A 52 -6.42 4.74 -10.81
C LEU A 52 -7.93 4.58 -10.59
N ASP A 53 -8.70 5.64 -10.84
CA ASP A 53 -10.16 5.64 -10.90
C ASP A 53 -10.67 6.08 -12.30
N LYS A 54 -9.85 5.93 -13.36
CA LYS A 54 -10.28 6.06 -14.76
C LYS A 54 -10.54 4.69 -15.38
#